data_AF-A0A355UXA6-F1
#
_entry.id   AF-A0A355UXA6-F1
#
_cell.length_a   1.000
_cell.length_b   1.000
_cell.length_c   1.000
_cell.angle_alpha   90.00
_cell.angle_beta   90.00
_cell.angle_gamma   90.00
#
_symmetry.space_group_name_H-M   'P 1'
#
loop_
_entity.id
_entity.type
_entity.pdbx_description
1 polymer ?
#
loop_
_entity_poly.entity_id
_entity_poly.type
_entity_poly.pdbx_seq_one_letter_code
_entity_poly.pdbx_strand_id
1 'polypeptide(L)'
;MILSGEAAQEKARKWQSFLLLLGASQVSVLGATDFSDEGMAVNLQKATGIFLLDDGSGTLANALNAQKGRFGLYVYEYADRLPVAAAGKGVRLLGEAFIPEPLAIGATSGLKLLPGYVFENNVWGHNSLNRLFTGIFEAGRATGFGLNAFNSLTVTGGAATVVGKSPVLCLDADGVTGFKLSESAEHPPAFSNLTIDVVPPLAIFDLDKHAPRY
;
A
#
# COMPACT_ATOMS: atom_id res chain seq x y z
N MET A 1 -2.10 7.82 13.06
CA MET A 1 -1.66 6.43 12.84
C MET A 1 -2.79 5.45 13.11
N ILE A 2 -2.95 4.47 12.21
CA ILE A 2 -4.11 3.65 11.75
C ILE A 2 -4.72 2.41 12.45
N LEU A 3 -5.03 2.28 13.77
CA LEU A 3 -5.13 0.92 14.39
C LEU A 3 -6.38 0.54 15.24
N SER A 4 -6.93 -0.68 15.07
CA SER A 4 -8.10 -1.27 15.78
C SER A 4 -7.80 -2.57 16.56
N GLY A 5 -8.22 -2.67 17.84
CA GLY A 5 -8.00 -3.83 18.72
C GLY A 5 -6.80 -3.69 19.68
N GLU A 6 -6.73 -4.49 20.75
CA GLU A 6 -5.74 -4.30 21.84
C GLU A 6 -4.28 -4.48 21.39
N ALA A 7 -3.98 -5.57 20.67
CA ALA A 7 -2.66 -5.78 20.06
C ALA A 7 -2.30 -4.68 19.03
N ALA A 8 -3.31 -4.09 18.39
CA ALA A 8 -3.12 -2.96 17.50
C ALA A 8 -2.82 -1.68 18.27
N GLN A 9 -3.48 -1.42 19.41
CA GLN A 9 -3.13 -0.31 20.30
C GLN A 9 -1.71 -0.43 20.87
N GLU A 10 -1.24 -1.63 21.20
CA GLU A 10 0.15 -1.84 21.62
C GLU A 10 1.15 -1.55 20.47
N LYS A 11 0.86 -2.06 19.26
CA LYS A 11 1.63 -1.74 18.05
C LYS A 11 1.65 -0.24 17.78
N ALA A 12 0.53 0.45 17.99
CA ALA A 12 0.45 1.90 17.89
C ALA A 12 1.38 2.57 18.90
N ARG A 13 1.29 2.25 20.20
CA ARG A 13 2.14 2.86 21.24
C ARG A 13 3.64 2.70 20.92
N LYS A 14 4.07 1.54 20.42
CA LYS A 14 5.47 1.31 19.98
C LYS A 14 5.89 2.27 18.86
N TRP A 15 5.06 2.44 17.83
CA TRP A 15 5.32 3.38 16.74
C TRP A 15 5.22 4.84 17.17
N GLN A 16 4.31 5.18 18.09
CA GLN A 16 4.19 6.53 18.66
C GLN A 16 5.48 6.91 19.39
N SER A 17 5.95 6.07 20.31
CA SER A 17 7.22 6.29 21.02
C SER A 17 8.42 6.35 20.07
N PHE A 18 8.45 5.52 19.03
CA PHE A 18 9.52 5.54 18.03
C PHE A 18 9.54 6.85 17.21
N LEU A 19 8.38 7.34 16.75
CA LEU A 19 8.29 8.59 16.00
C LEU A 19 8.63 9.81 16.87
N LEU A 20 8.22 9.83 18.15
CA LEU A 20 8.63 10.85 19.11
C LEU A 20 10.15 10.81 19.36
N LEU A 21 10.75 9.62 19.48
CA LEU A 21 12.20 9.43 19.60
C LEU A 21 12.98 9.93 18.37
N LEU A 22 12.40 9.82 17.17
CA LEU A 22 12.95 10.38 15.94
C LEU A 22 12.77 11.92 15.82
N GLY A 23 12.17 12.58 16.82
CA GLY A 23 12.04 14.04 16.86
C GLY A 23 10.69 14.59 16.38
N ALA A 24 9.67 13.77 16.20
CA ALA A 24 8.32 14.29 16.00
C ALA A 24 7.86 15.07 17.25
N SER A 25 7.37 16.30 17.06
CA SER A 25 6.90 17.16 18.17
C SER A 25 5.60 16.67 18.80
N GLN A 26 4.73 16.05 18.01
CA GLN A 26 3.47 15.45 18.43
C GLN A 26 3.13 14.26 17.53
N VAL A 27 2.60 13.18 18.08
CA VAL A 27 2.14 12.00 17.32
C VAL A 27 0.78 11.57 17.82
N SER A 28 -0.25 11.68 16.96
CA SER A 28 -1.62 11.28 17.25
C SER A 28 -1.93 9.87 16.70
N VAL A 29 -2.45 9.01 17.57
CA VAL A 29 -3.02 7.71 17.22
C VAL A 29 -4.50 7.90 16.91
N LEU A 30 -4.99 7.23 15.86
CA LEU A 30 -6.35 7.30 15.37
C LEU A 30 -6.79 5.86 15.06
N GLY A 31 -7.92 5.42 15.57
CA GLY A 31 -8.53 4.13 15.25
C GLY A 31 -9.42 4.20 14.02
N ALA A 32 -9.72 3.05 13.40
CA ALA A 32 -10.68 2.92 12.30
C ALA A 32 -12.09 3.47 12.64
N THR A 33 -12.40 3.61 13.94
CA THR A 33 -13.64 4.19 14.48
C THR A 33 -13.63 5.72 14.54
N ASP A 34 -12.46 6.36 14.48
CA ASP A 34 -12.29 7.76 14.91
C ASP A 34 -12.51 8.77 13.76
N PHE A 35 -12.72 8.27 12.54
CA PHE A 35 -12.91 9.07 11.32
C PHE A 35 -14.27 9.76 11.22
N SER A 36 -15.20 9.45 12.12
CA SER A 36 -16.50 10.12 12.24
C SER A 36 -16.47 11.36 13.13
N ASP A 37 -15.40 11.59 13.90
CA ASP A 37 -15.24 12.72 14.81
C ASP A 37 -14.79 14.00 14.07
N GLU A 38 -15.41 15.14 14.38
CA GLU A 38 -15.03 16.44 13.81
C GLU A 38 -13.69 16.95 14.36
N GLY A 39 -13.34 16.61 15.61
CA GLY A 39 -12.04 16.93 16.20
C GLY A 39 -10.87 16.24 15.49
N MET A 40 -11.15 15.11 14.83
CA MET A 40 -10.16 14.36 14.05
C MET A 40 -9.77 15.08 12.76
N ALA A 41 -10.70 15.76 12.07
CA ALA A 41 -10.40 16.56 10.89
C ALA A 41 -9.42 17.71 11.21
N VAL A 42 -9.57 18.36 12.36
CA VAL A 42 -8.66 19.42 12.84
C VAL A 42 -7.26 18.87 13.15
N ASN A 43 -7.15 17.65 13.65
CA ASN A 43 -5.86 17.00 13.90
C ASN A 43 -5.15 16.61 12.60
N LEU A 44 -5.90 16.19 11.56
CA LEU A 44 -5.34 15.95 10.23
C LEU A 44 -4.82 17.23 9.58
N GLN A 45 -5.61 18.32 9.62
CA GLN A 45 -5.24 19.63 9.08
C GLN A 45 -3.92 20.19 9.63
N LYS A 46 -3.48 19.72 10.80
CA LYS A 46 -2.22 20.10 11.45
C LYS A 46 -1.08 19.09 11.25
N ALA A 47 -1.35 17.94 10.64
CA ALA A 47 -0.36 16.90 10.44
C ALA A 47 0.69 17.32 9.39
N THR A 48 1.95 17.00 9.66
CA THR A 48 3.08 17.17 8.71
C THR A 48 3.53 15.86 8.07
N GLY A 49 2.85 14.75 8.38
CA GLY A 49 2.98 13.47 7.72
C GLY A 49 1.94 12.46 8.22
N ILE A 50 1.65 11.44 7.42
CA ILE A 50 0.73 10.35 7.78
C ILE A 50 1.50 9.03 7.78
N PHE A 51 1.33 8.25 8.86
CA PHE A 51 1.86 6.89 8.96
C PHE A 51 0.72 5.87 9.06
N LEU A 52 0.60 5.04 8.01
CA LEU A 52 -0.40 3.99 7.88
C LEU A 52 0.13 2.66 8.42
N LEU A 53 -0.67 2.03 9.27
CA LEU A 53 -0.47 0.68 9.76
C LEU A 53 -1.78 -0.05 9.61
N ASP A 54 -1.72 -1.30 9.17
CA ASP A 54 -2.89 -2.16 9.02
C ASP A 54 -2.57 -3.55 9.61
N ASP A 55 -3.63 -4.33 9.87
CA ASP A 55 -3.58 -5.70 10.36
C ASP A 55 -3.81 -6.76 9.26
N GLY A 56 -4.16 -6.32 8.03
CA GLY A 56 -4.41 -7.14 6.85
C GLY A 56 -5.89 -7.39 6.56
N SER A 57 -6.78 -7.10 7.51
CA SER A 57 -8.21 -7.40 7.41
C SER A 57 -8.95 -6.55 6.38
N GLY A 58 -8.35 -5.43 5.93
CA GLY A 58 -9.03 -4.42 5.15
C GLY A 58 -10.00 -3.56 5.97
N THR A 59 -10.11 -3.75 7.29
CA THR A 59 -10.95 -2.91 8.18
C THR A 59 -10.58 -1.44 8.04
N LEU A 60 -9.28 -1.11 7.99
CA LEU A 60 -8.83 0.25 7.78
C LEU A 60 -9.22 0.76 6.38
N ALA A 61 -8.97 -0.02 5.32
CA ALA A 61 -9.38 0.35 3.96
C ALA A 61 -10.87 0.67 3.89
N ASN A 62 -11.71 -0.19 4.48
CA ASN A 62 -13.16 -0.04 4.49
C ASN A 62 -13.61 1.19 5.30
N ALA A 63 -13.00 1.46 6.46
CA ALA A 63 -13.29 2.66 7.23
C ALA A 63 -12.93 3.94 6.47
N LEU A 64 -11.73 4.01 5.88
CA LEU A 64 -11.29 5.16 5.08
C LEU A 64 -12.12 5.32 3.80
N ASN A 65 -12.49 4.21 3.16
CA ASN A 65 -13.33 4.19 1.95
C ASN A 65 -14.78 4.60 2.25
N ALA A 66 -15.35 4.20 3.39
CA ALA A 66 -16.66 4.68 3.83
C ALA A 66 -16.66 6.19 4.12
N GLN A 67 -15.51 6.72 4.56
CA GLN A 67 -15.28 8.14 4.85
C GLN A 67 -14.66 8.90 3.67
N LYS A 68 -14.87 8.43 2.42
CA LYS A 68 -14.29 8.99 1.17
C LYS A 68 -14.48 10.50 1.02
N GLY A 69 -15.55 11.06 1.55
CA GLY A 69 -15.83 12.51 1.52
C GLY A 69 -15.06 13.38 2.52
N ARG A 70 -14.38 12.80 3.53
CA ARG A 70 -13.64 13.55 4.56
C ARG A 70 -12.17 13.13 4.64
N PHE A 71 -11.87 11.86 4.84
CA PHE A 71 -10.47 11.39 4.88
C PHE A 71 -9.88 11.25 3.48
N GLY A 72 -10.67 10.72 2.53
CA GLY A 72 -10.28 10.62 1.13
C GLY A 72 -9.90 12.01 0.60
N LEU A 73 -10.83 12.97 0.67
CA LEU A 73 -10.53 14.37 0.31
C LEU A 73 -9.29 14.89 1.04
N TYR A 74 -9.17 14.76 2.36
CA TYR A 74 -8.00 15.30 3.07
C TYR A 74 -6.68 14.69 2.58
N VAL A 75 -6.60 13.38 2.32
CA VAL A 75 -5.36 12.80 1.80
C VAL A 75 -5.13 13.14 0.32
N TYR A 76 -6.17 13.23 -0.53
CA TYR A 76 -6.01 13.62 -1.94
C TYR A 76 -5.70 15.11 -2.12
N GLU A 77 -6.41 16.02 -1.44
CA GLU A 77 -6.22 17.48 -1.51
C GLU A 77 -4.85 17.93 -0.96
N TYR A 78 -4.26 17.13 -0.07
CA TYR A 78 -2.95 17.42 0.55
C TYR A 78 -1.86 16.41 0.17
N ALA A 79 -2.10 15.44 -0.72
CA ALA A 79 -1.12 14.41 -1.14
C ALA A 79 0.18 15.05 -1.63
N ASP A 80 0.07 16.09 -2.45
CA ASP A 80 1.19 16.85 -3.03
C ASP A 80 2.02 17.61 -1.98
N ARG A 81 1.58 17.64 -0.72
CA ARG A 81 2.16 18.46 0.37
C ARG A 81 2.44 17.67 1.65
N LEU A 82 1.95 16.44 1.76
CA LEU A 82 1.92 15.68 3.00
C LEU A 82 2.56 14.29 2.77
N PRO A 83 3.77 14.03 3.31
CA PRO A 83 4.40 12.72 3.15
C PRO A 83 3.55 11.63 3.82
N VAL A 84 3.10 10.67 3.01
CA VAL A 84 2.42 9.45 3.46
C VAL A 84 3.40 8.28 3.41
N ALA A 85 3.53 7.58 4.53
CA ALA A 85 4.32 6.36 4.63
C ALA A 85 3.47 5.22 5.24
N ALA A 86 3.83 3.99 4.91
CA ALA A 86 3.14 2.81 5.41
C ALA A 86 4.13 1.67 5.73
N ALA A 87 3.76 0.77 6.65
CA ALA A 87 4.59 -0.37 7.00
C ALA A 87 3.79 -1.66 7.24
N GLY A 88 4.42 -2.79 6.90
CA GLY A 88 3.77 -4.10 6.90
C GLY A 88 2.57 -4.11 5.96
N LYS A 89 1.45 -4.69 6.40
CA LYS A 89 0.23 -4.81 5.59
C LYS A 89 -0.42 -3.48 5.23
N GLY A 90 -0.08 -2.39 5.92
CA GLY A 90 -0.54 -1.04 5.58
C GLY A 90 -0.03 -0.54 4.22
N VAL A 91 1.06 -1.12 3.69
CA VAL A 91 1.61 -0.75 2.36
C VAL A 91 0.61 -1.04 1.24
N ARG A 92 -0.19 -2.12 1.37
CA ARG A 92 -1.24 -2.49 0.41
C ARG A 92 -2.28 -1.39 0.19
N LEU A 93 -2.51 -0.56 1.22
CA LEU A 93 -3.50 0.52 1.18
C LEU A 93 -3.09 1.66 0.26
N LEU A 94 -1.81 1.80 -0.10
CA LEU A 94 -1.33 2.92 -0.90
C LEU A 94 -1.78 2.84 -2.37
N GLY A 95 -2.05 1.64 -2.88
CA GLY A 95 -2.34 1.39 -4.29
C GLY A 95 -3.80 1.52 -4.68
N GLU A 96 -4.06 1.14 -5.93
CA GLU A 96 -5.38 1.07 -6.57
C GLU A 96 -6.32 0.09 -5.86
N ALA A 97 -5.83 -1.14 -5.64
CA ALA A 97 -6.55 -2.22 -4.97
C ALA A 97 -5.58 -3.19 -4.28
N PHE A 98 -6.13 -4.06 -3.42
CA PHE A 98 -5.38 -5.15 -2.77
C PHE A 98 -6.29 -6.32 -2.42
N ILE A 99 -5.71 -7.51 -2.23
CA ILE A 99 -6.44 -8.67 -1.71
C ILE A 99 -6.27 -8.72 -0.18
N PRO A 100 -7.37 -8.73 0.61
CA PRO A 100 -7.28 -8.76 2.07
C PRO A 100 -6.78 -10.13 2.59
N GLU A 101 -6.49 -10.18 3.89
CA GLU A 101 -6.18 -11.41 4.63
C GLU A 101 -7.31 -11.79 5.61
N PRO A 102 -7.67 -13.08 5.72
CA PRO A 102 -7.22 -14.21 4.88
C PRO A 102 -7.64 -14.04 3.42
N LEU A 103 -7.00 -14.78 2.51
CA LEU A 103 -7.20 -14.66 1.06
C LEU A 103 -8.70 -14.73 0.70
N ALA A 104 -9.25 -13.61 0.27
CA ALA A 104 -10.65 -13.48 -0.15
C ALA A 104 -10.79 -13.56 -1.68
N ILE A 105 -12.03 -13.77 -2.13
CA ILE A 105 -12.41 -13.63 -3.54
C ILE A 105 -12.66 -12.14 -3.82
N GLY A 106 -12.03 -11.61 -4.86
CA GLY A 106 -12.11 -10.20 -5.27
C GLY A 106 -11.18 -9.26 -4.51
N ALA A 107 -10.85 -8.13 -5.15
CA ALA A 107 -10.02 -7.09 -4.55
C ALA A 107 -10.82 -6.04 -3.77
N THR A 108 -10.21 -5.51 -2.71
CA THR A 108 -10.67 -4.32 -1.98
C THR A 108 -10.00 -3.07 -2.56
N SER A 109 -10.76 -1.99 -2.75
CA SER A 109 -10.20 -0.69 -3.16
C SER A 109 -9.17 -0.22 -2.14
N GLY A 110 -7.97 0.12 -2.61
CA GLY A 110 -6.99 0.87 -1.82
C GLY A 110 -7.36 2.35 -1.75
N LEU A 111 -6.43 3.14 -1.21
CA LEU A 111 -6.52 4.60 -1.09
C LEU A 111 -6.05 5.34 -2.34
N LYS A 112 -5.58 4.62 -3.38
CA LYS A 112 -5.16 5.15 -4.68
C LYS A 112 -4.23 6.36 -4.59
N LEU A 113 -3.29 6.32 -3.64
CA LEU A 113 -2.24 7.34 -3.50
C LEU A 113 -1.17 7.20 -4.59
N LEU A 114 -1.05 5.99 -5.16
CA LEU A 114 -0.43 5.75 -6.45
C LEU A 114 -1.44 5.00 -7.35
N PRO A 115 -2.31 5.71 -8.10
CA PRO A 115 -3.29 5.09 -8.99
C PRO A 115 -2.62 4.25 -10.07
N GLY A 116 -3.23 3.12 -10.45
CA GLY A 116 -2.63 2.19 -11.42
C GLY A 116 -1.50 1.31 -10.87
N TYR A 117 -1.23 1.37 -9.56
CA TYR A 117 -0.23 0.52 -8.89
C TYR A 117 -0.85 -0.34 -7.78
N VAL A 118 -0.32 -1.54 -7.59
CA VAL A 118 -0.70 -2.46 -6.50
C VAL A 118 0.54 -2.77 -5.67
N PHE A 119 0.38 -2.88 -4.36
CA PHE A 119 1.51 -3.17 -3.46
C PHE A 119 1.27 -4.41 -2.63
N GLU A 120 2.33 -5.17 -2.40
CA GLU A 120 2.36 -6.28 -1.45
C GLU A 120 3.63 -6.20 -0.58
N ASN A 121 3.49 -6.49 0.72
CA ASN A 121 4.57 -6.57 1.68
C ASN A 121 4.92 -8.04 1.96
N ASN A 122 6.21 -8.32 2.22
CA ASN A 122 6.70 -9.68 2.40
C ASN A 122 6.31 -10.57 1.20
N VAL A 123 6.66 -10.14 -0.02
CA VAL A 123 6.21 -10.78 -1.29
C VAL A 123 6.67 -12.23 -1.43
N TRP A 124 7.81 -12.59 -0.85
CA TRP A 124 8.28 -14.00 -0.78
C TRP A 124 7.62 -14.81 0.34
N GLY A 125 6.74 -14.20 1.13
CA GLY A 125 5.92 -14.86 2.14
C GLY A 125 4.77 -15.67 1.55
N HIS A 126 4.21 -16.56 2.37
CA HIS A 126 3.14 -17.48 1.97
C HIS A 126 1.93 -16.73 1.37
N ASN A 127 1.56 -17.13 0.15
CA ASN A 127 0.49 -16.54 -0.68
C ASN A 127 0.63 -15.05 -1.05
N SER A 128 1.73 -14.36 -0.68
CA SER A 128 1.89 -12.93 -0.97
C SER A 128 2.03 -12.67 -2.47
N LEU A 129 2.89 -13.41 -3.17
CA LEU A 129 3.04 -13.28 -4.62
C LEU A 129 1.71 -13.55 -5.36
N ASN A 130 0.90 -14.51 -4.90
CA ASN A 130 -0.41 -14.78 -5.47
C ASN A 130 -1.38 -13.60 -5.25
N ARG A 131 -1.41 -13.00 -4.05
CA ARG A 131 -2.21 -11.79 -3.78
C ARG A 131 -1.77 -10.61 -4.64
N LEU A 132 -0.46 -10.45 -4.88
CA LEU A 132 0.07 -9.41 -5.76
C LEU A 132 -0.41 -9.62 -7.21
N PHE A 133 -0.30 -10.84 -7.75
CA PHE A 133 -0.82 -11.18 -9.08
C PHE A 133 -2.33 -10.96 -9.20
N THR A 134 -3.13 -11.51 -8.28
CA THR A 134 -4.59 -11.30 -8.31
C THR A 134 -4.93 -9.82 -8.22
N GLY A 135 -4.28 -9.08 -7.31
CA GLY A 135 -4.48 -7.63 -7.13
C GLY A 135 -4.17 -6.83 -8.41
N ILE A 136 -3.04 -7.10 -9.08
CA ILE A 136 -2.67 -6.50 -10.37
C ILE A 136 -3.81 -6.58 -11.39
N PHE A 137 -4.38 -7.77 -11.55
CA PHE A 137 -5.37 -8.01 -12.59
C PHE A 137 -6.79 -7.55 -12.21
N GLU A 138 -7.19 -7.72 -10.95
CA GLU A 138 -8.43 -7.14 -10.41
C GLU A 138 -8.40 -5.59 -10.49
N ALA A 139 -7.22 -4.98 -10.36
CA ALA A 139 -6.97 -3.55 -10.56
C ALA A 139 -6.83 -3.14 -12.05
N GLY A 140 -7.27 -3.98 -13.00
CA GLY A 140 -7.30 -3.64 -14.41
C GLY A 140 -5.94 -3.68 -15.13
N ARG A 141 -5.04 -4.58 -14.71
CA ARG A 141 -3.63 -4.71 -15.18
C ARG A 141 -2.71 -3.59 -14.67
N ALA A 142 -2.85 -3.26 -13.40
CA ALA A 142 -1.96 -2.35 -12.69
C ALA A 142 -0.51 -2.86 -12.62
N THR A 143 0.47 -1.97 -12.37
CA THR A 143 1.85 -2.38 -12.07
C THR A 143 1.97 -2.78 -10.60
N GLY A 144 2.54 -3.95 -10.31
CA GLY A 144 2.69 -4.46 -8.95
C GLY A 144 4.09 -4.27 -8.36
N PHE A 145 4.17 -3.75 -7.14
CA PHE A 145 5.39 -3.70 -6.33
C PHE A 145 5.34 -4.71 -5.17
N GLY A 146 6.26 -5.67 -5.18
CA GLY A 146 6.51 -6.64 -4.12
C GLY A 146 7.68 -6.23 -3.22
N LEU A 147 7.37 -5.74 -2.03
CA LEU A 147 8.33 -5.35 -1.00
C LEU A 147 8.63 -6.50 -0.03
N ASN A 148 9.75 -6.42 0.67
CA ASN A 148 10.21 -7.43 1.63
C ASN A 148 10.64 -6.77 2.95
N ALA A 149 11.04 -7.58 3.93
CA ALA A 149 11.69 -7.04 5.11
C ALA A 149 12.96 -6.27 4.73
N PHE A 150 13.21 -5.16 5.45
CA PHE A 150 14.39 -4.31 5.28
C PHE A 150 14.55 -3.63 3.91
N ASN A 151 13.45 -3.42 3.18
CA ASN A 151 13.37 -2.44 2.11
C ASN A 151 12.13 -1.54 2.23
N SER A 152 12.17 -0.44 1.49
CA SER A 152 11.09 0.53 1.30
C SER A 152 11.20 1.10 -0.11
N LEU A 153 10.05 1.49 -0.69
CA LEU A 153 9.99 2.21 -1.95
C LEU A 153 9.62 3.67 -1.64
N THR A 154 10.48 4.61 -2.02
CA THR A 154 10.23 6.05 -1.85
C THR A 154 9.81 6.63 -3.18
N VAL A 155 8.56 7.07 -3.28
CA VAL A 155 8.02 7.73 -4.48
C VAL A 155 8.17 9.24 -4.34
N THR A 156 8.63 9.92 -5.39
CA THR A 156 8.73 11.38 -5.46
C THR A 156 8.62 11.81 -6.92
N GLY A 157 7.53 12.51 -7.27
CA GLY A 157 7.15 12.70 -8.67
C GLY A 157 6.93 11.36 -9.38
N GLY A 158 7.25 11.30 -10.68
CA GLY A 158 7.18 10.07 -11.50
C GLY A 158 8.30 9.05 -11.26
N ALA A 159 8.94 9.04 -10.09
CA ALA A 159 10.07 8.16 -9.80
C ALA A 159 9.92 7.45 -8.45
N ALA A 160 10.23 6.15 -8.42
CA ALA A 160 10.19 5.31 -7.24
C ALA A 160 11.58 4.73 -6.94
N THR A 161 12.23 5.19 -5.87
CA THR A 161 13.59 4.78 -5.50
C THR A 161 13.55 3.64 -4.48
N VAL A 162 14.33 2.58 -4.71
CA VAL A 162 14.44 1.47 -3.75
C VAL A 162 15.45 1.83 -2.66
N VAL A 163 15.00 1.82 -1.40
CA VAL A 163 15.82 2.12 -0.23
C VAL A 163 15.88 0.89 0.68
N GLY A 164 17.07 0.59 1.23
CA GLY A 164 17.27 -0.52 2.17
C GLY A 164 18.31 -1.54 1.68
N LYS A 165 18.09 -2.83 2.00
CA LYS A 165 19.07 -3.91 1.76
C LYS A 165 18.60 -4.99 0.78
N SER A 166 17.31 -5.03 0.47
CA SER A 166 16.67 -6.08 -0.32
C SER A 166 16.08 -5.48 -1.61
N PRO A 167 16.15 -6.16 -2.76
CA PRO A 167 15.52 -5.69 -3.99
C PRO A 167 13.99 -5.68 -3.86
N VAL A 168 13.34 -4.84 -4.66
CA VAL A 168 11.88 -4.81 -4.86
C VAL A 168 11.54 -5.58 -6.12
N LEU A 169 10.52 -6.43 -6.05
CA LEU A 169 9.95 -7.09 -7.22
C LEU A 169 9.00 -6.11 -7.91
N CYS A 170 9.15 -5.92 -9.21
CA CYS A 170 8.27 -5.10 -10.04
C CYS A 170 7.63 -6.01 -11.09
N LEU A 171 6.30 -5.94 -11.22
CA LEU A 171 5.50 -6.76 -12.12
C LEU A 171 4.65 -5.83 -12.98
N ASP A 172 5.02 -5.64 -14.24
CA ASP A 172 4.24 -4.81 -15.16
C ASP A 172 3.35 -5.67 -16.07
N ALA A 173 2.08 -5.27 -16.16
CA ALA A 173 1.00 -6.04 -16.76
C ALA A 173 0.37 -5.38 -18.00
N ASP A 174 0.87 -4.21 -18.42
CA ASP A 174 0.38 -3.50 -19.62
C ASP A 174 0.49 -4.39 -20.88
N GLY A 175 1.64 -5.06 -21.04
CA GLY A 175 1.90 -6.00 -22.14
C GLY A 175 1.14 -7.34 -22.07
N VAL A 176 0.36 -7.63 -21.02
CA VAL A 176 -0.18 -8.98 -20.79
C VAL A 176 -1.26 -9.36 -21.81
N THR A 177 -1.04 -10.51 -22.44
CA THR A 177 -1.99 -11.18 -23.34
C THR A 177 -2.51 -12.49 -22.75
N GLY A 178 -3.71 -12.90 -23.18
CA GLY A 178 -4.27 -14.21 -22.81
C GLY A 178 -4.57 -14.37 -21.32
N PHE A 179 -5.17 -13.35 -20.71
CA PHE A 179 -5.54 -13.38 -19.30
C PHE A 179 -6.89 -14.06 -19.06
N LYS A 180 -6.93 -15.02 -18.13
CA LYS A 180 -8.16 -15.59 -17.57
C LYS A 180 -8.04 -15.66 -16.05
N LEU A 181 -8.84 -14.85 -15.35
CA LEU A 181 -9.08 -15.04 -13.92
C LEU A 181 -9.77 -16.39 -13.72
N SER A 182 -9.25 -17.16 -12.78
CA SER A 182 -9.74 -18.49 -12.42
C SER A 182 -11.13 -18.37 -11.79
N GLU A 183 -12.17 -18.78 -12.50
CA GLU A 183 -13.53 -18.92 -11.94
C GLU A 183 -13.67 -20.20 -11.07
N SER A 184 -12.73 -21.15 -11.21
CA SER A 184 -12.68 -22.38 -10.42
C SER A 184 -11.24 -22.89 -10.27
N ALA A 185 -10.96 -23.57 -9.15
CA ALA A 185 -9.65 -24.13 -8.84
C ALA A 185 -9.14 -25.18 -9.85
N GLU A 186 -10.02 -25.71 -10.71
CA GLU A 186 -9.68 -26.65 -11.79
C GLU A 186 -9.02 -25.95 -13.00
N HIS A 187 -9.12 -24.62 -13.07
CA HIS A 187 -8.53 -23.79 -14.11
C HIS A 187 -7.70 -22.68 -13.46
N PRO A 188 -6.42 -22.93 -13.12
CA PRO A 188 -5.57 -21.92 -12.50
C PRO A 188 -5.42 -20.69 -13.42
N PRO A 189 -5.24 -19.48 -12.85
CA PRO A 189 -5.11 -18.29 -13.65
C PRO A 189 -3.83 -18.35 -14.48
N ALA A 190 -3.95 -17.97 -15.75
CA ALA A 190 -2.84 -17.93 -16.69
C ALA A 190 -2.72 -16.54 -17.32
N PHE A 191 -1.49 -16.15 -17.61
CA PHE A 191 -1.12 -14.92 -18.28
C PHE A 191 0.16 -15.14 -19.08
N SER A 192 0.34 -14.36 -20.15
CA SER A 192 1.53 -14.34 -20.99
C SER A 192 1.99 -12.90 -21.18
N ASN A 193 3.28 -12.69 -21.47
CA ASN A 193 3.87 -11.36 -21.68
C ASN A 193 3.75 -10.41 -20.47
N LEU A 194 3.94 -10.95 -19.26
CA LEU A 194 4.17 -10.15 -18.06
C LEU A 194 5.66 -9.79 -17.97
N THR A 195 5.99 -8.51 -17.73
CA THR A 195 7.35 -8.07 -17.42
C THR A 195 7.63 -8.26 -15.94
N ILE A 196 8.80 -8.82 -15.61
CA ILE A 196 9.25 -9.06 -14.23
C ILE A 196 10.63 -8.44 -14.05
N ASP A 197 10.71 -7.37 -13.27
CA ASP A 197 11.95 -6.70 -12.89
C ASP A 197 12.28 -6.93 -11.41
N VAL A 198 13.57 -7.03 -11.11
CA VAL A 198 14.09 -7.14 -9.74
C VAL A 198 14.98 -5.92 -9.50
N VAL A 199 14.40 -4.88 -8.92
CA VAL A 199 15.04 -3.57 -8.79
C VAL A 199 15.90 -3.53 -7.52
N PRO A 200 17.24 -3.41 -7.63
CA PRO A 200 18.13 -3.44 -6.47
C PRO A 200 18.07 -2.15 -5.65
N PRO A 201 18.56 -2.15 -4.40
CA PRO A 201 18.72 -0.93 -3.62
C PRO A 201 19.47 0.17 -4.39
N LEU A 202 19.06 1.42 -4.16
CA LEU A 202 19.52 2.65 -4.81
C LEU A 202 19.17 2.80 -6.31
N ALA A 203 18.64 1.78 -6.97
CA ALA A 203 18.08 1.94 -8.32
C ALA A 203 16.72 2.67 -8.28
N ILE A 204 16.38 3.28 -9.40
CA ILE A 204 15.16 4.10 -9.58
C ILE A 204 14.25 3.37 -10.57
N PHE A 205 12.98 3.19 -10.22
CA PHE A 205 11.96 2.77 -11.17
C PHE A 205 11.23 4.00 -11.71
N ASP A 206 11.15 4.11 -13.04
CA ASP A 206 10.45 5.15 -13.78
C ASP A 206 8.96 4.80 -13.85
N LEU A 207 8.12 5.56 -13.15
CA LEU A 207 6.69 5.28 -13.07
C LEU A 207 5.98 5.58 -14.39
N ASP A 208 6.44 6.57 -15.17
CA ASP A 208 5.81 6.91 -16.45
C ASP A 208 6.16 5.91 -17.56
N LYS A 209 7.28 5.18 -17.42
CA LYS A 209 7.78 4.19 -18.41
C LYS A 209 7.68 2.74 -17.96
N HIS A 210 7.20 2.50 -16.74
CA HIS A 210 7.07 1.16 -16.15
C HIS A 210 8.40 0.36 -16.18
N ALA A 211 9.55 1.03 -15.97
CA ALA A 211 10.87 0.42 -16.20
C ALA A 211 11.95 0.89 -15.20
N PRO A 212 12.92 0.03 -14.83
CA PRO A 212 14.08 0.44 -14.04
C PRO A 212 15.05 1.33 -14.82
N ARG A 213 15.65 2.28 -14.09
CA ARG A 213 16.79 3.11 -14.48
C ARG A 213 17.95 2.81 -13.51
N TYR A 214 19.12 2.58 -14.07
CA TYR A 214 20.37 2.25 -13.37
C TYR A 214 21.40 3.37 -13.55
#